data_AF-A0A1B6I7V5-F1
#
_entry.id   AF-A0A1B6I7V5-F1
#
_cell.length_a   1.000
_cell.length_b   1.000
_cell.length_c   1.000
_cell.angle_alpha   90.00
_cell.angle_beta   90.00
_cell.angle_gamma   90.00
#
_symmetry.space_group_name_H-M   'P 1'
#
loop_
_entity.id
_entity.type
_entity.pdbx_description
1 polymer ?
#
loop_
_entity_poly.entity_id
_entity_poly.type
_entity_poly.pdbx_seq_one_letter_code
_entity_poly.pdbx_strand_id
1 'polypeptide(L)'
;QALEDLEKTSGHDHPDVATMLNILALVYRDQNKYKEAANLLNDALAIREKTLGENHPAVAATLNNLAVLYGKRGKYKEAEPLCKRALEIREKVLGKDHPDVAKQLNNLALLCQNQGK
;
A
#
# COMPACT_ATOMS: atom_id res chain seq x y z
N GLN A 1 8.97 2.27 -20.38
CA GLN A 1 8.45 3.34 -21.25
C GLN A 1 7.50 4.28 -20.51
N ALA A 2 6.24 3.92 -20.23
CA ALA A 2 5.27 4.85 -19.63
C ALA A 2 5.71 5.50 -18.30
N LEU A 3 6.37 4.75 -17.40
CA LEU A 3 6.90 5.30 -16.14
C LEU A 3 8.05 6.29 -16.39
N GLU A 4 9.00 5.93 -17.26
CA GLU A 4 10.16 6.75 -17.57
C GLU A 4 9.76 8.06 -18.27
N ASP A 5 8.75 8.00 -19.15
CA ASP A 5 8.22 9.19 -19.82
C ASP A 5 7.53 10.14 -18.82
N LEU A 6 6.81 9.60 -17.83
CA LEU A 6 6.22 10.39 -16.73
C LEU A 6 7.29 11.03 -15.83
N GLU A 7 8.33 10.28 -15.47
CA GLU A 7 9.44 10.80 -14.66
C GLU A 7 10.20 11.92 -15.36
N LYS A 8 10.41 11.80 -16.68
CA LYS A 8 11.06 12.85 -17.49
C LYS A 8 10.21 14.12 -17.64
N THR A 9 8.89 13.97 -17.71
CA THR A 9 7.97 15.11 -17.93
C THR A 9 7.62 15.85 -16.65
N SER A 10 7.40 15.13 -15.55
CA SER A 10 6.82 15.69 -14.31
C SER A 10 7.72 15.55 -13.09
N GLY A 11 8.85 14.85 -13.21
CA GLY A 11 9.72 14.50 -12.10
C GLY A 11 9.24 13.26 -11.33
N HIS A 12 10.17 12.61 -10.61
CA HIS A 12 9.90 11.37 -9.87
C HIS A 12 8.88 11.56 -8.74
N ASP A 13 8.89 12.71 -8.08
CA ASP A 13 7.99 13.01 -6.97
C ASP A 13 6.56 13.42 -7.41
N HIS A 14 6.13 13.08 -8.63
CA HIS A 14 4.78 13.41 -9.09
C HIS A 14 3.75 12.34 -8.69
N PRO A 15 2.52 12.68 -8.25
CA PRO A 15 1.48 11.71 -7.90
C PRO A 15 1.15 10.71 -9.02
N ASP A 16 1.31 11.10 -10.28
CA ASP A 16 1.09 10.20 -11.43
C ASP A 16 2.17 9.12 -11.53
N VAL A 17 3.41 9.42 -11.14
CA VAL A 17 4.49 8.43 -11.04
C VAL A 17 4.11 7.38 -9.99
N ALA A 18 3.63 7.79 -8.81
CA ALA A 18 3.15 6.86 -7.79
C ALA A 18 1.97 5.99 -8.27
N THR A 19 1.07 6.57 -9.07
CA THR A 19 -0.05 5.83 -9.65
C THR A 19 0.44 4.80 -10.68
N MET A 20 1.39 5.18 -11.53
CA MET A 20 1.99 4.27 -12.51
C MET A 20 2.79 3.14 -11.84
N LEU A 21 3.55 3.45 -10.78
CA LEU A 21 4.25 2.47 -9.95
C LEU A 21 3.26 1.47 -9.33
N ASN A 22 2.13 1.94 -8.82
CA ASN A 22 1.08 1.07 -8.29
C ASN A 22 0.47 0.16 -9.37
N ILE A 23 0.22 0.67 -10.58
CA ILE A 23 -0.25 -0.14 -11.71
C ILE A 23 0.78 -1.23 -12.04
N LEU A 24 2.05 -0.87 -12.14
CA LEU A 24 3.13 -1.82 -12.42
C LEU A 24 3.24 -2.87 -11.31
N ALA A 25 3.08 -2.49 -10.04
CA ALA A 25 3.05 -3.42 -8.93
C ALA A 25 1.91 -4.45 -9.05
N LEU A 26 0.73 -4.05 -9.54
CA LEU A 26 -0.37 -4.99 -9.81
C LEU A 26 0.01 -5.99 -10.92
N VAL A 27 0.65 -5.52 -11.99
CA VAL A 27 1.16 -6.41 -13.07
C VAL A 27 2.16 -7.42 -12.53
N TYR A 28 3.12 -6.99 -11.69
CA TYR A 28 4.08 -7.91 -11.06
C TYR A 28 3.41 -8.88 -10.10
N ARG A 29 2.42 -8.42 -9.31
CA ARG A 29 1.65 -9.29 -8.42
C ARG A 29 0.91 -10.40 -9.20
N ASP A 30 0.30 -10.06 -10.34
CA ASP A 30 -0.43 -11.03 -11.16
C ASP A 30 0.51 -12.06 -11.81
N GLN A 31 1.81 -11.74 -11.91
CA GLN A 31 2.89 -12.67 -12.28
C GLN A 31 3.50 -13.42 -11.08
N ASN A 32 2.92 -13.32 -9.88
CA ASN A 32 3.45 -13.86 -8.62
C ASN A 32 4.83 -13.29 -8.20
N LYS A 33 5.24 -12.16 -8.79
CA LYS A 33 6.50 -11.46 -8.49
C LYS A 33 6.32 -10.50 -7.31
N TYR A 34 6.04 -11.07 -6.14
CA TYR A 34 5.66 -10.31 -4.94
C TYR A 34 6.75 -9.40 -4.39
N LYS A 35 8.04 -9.74 -4.61
CA LYS A 35 9.17 -8.93 -4.13
C LYS A 35 9.29 -7.64 -4.94
N GLU A 36 9.21 -7.76 -6.26
CA GLU A 36 9.26 -6.66 -7.22
C GLU A 36 8.06 -5.74 -7.04
N ALA A 37 6.86 -6.31 -6.90
CA ALA A 37 5.66 -5.54 -6.60
C ALA A 37 5.78 -4.75 -5.28
N ALA A 38 6.37 -5.35 -4.23
CA ALA A 38 6.55 -4.67 -2.95
C ALA A 38 7.54 -3.51 -3.05
N ASN A 39 8.64 -3.66 -3.80
CA ASN A 39 9.59 -2.58 -4.02
C ASN A 39 8.91 -1.37 -4.69
N LEU A 40 8.16 -1.61 -5.76
CA LEU A 40 7.43 -0.55 -6.48
C LEU A 40 6.41 0.17 -5.59
N LEU A 41 5.71 -0.56 -4.71
CA LEU A 41 4.77 0.06 -3.78
C LEU A 41 5.46 0.82 -2.65
N ASN A 42 6.68 0.47 -2.24
CA ASN A 42 7.44 1.29 -1.29
C ASN A 42 7.82 2.64 -1.93
N ASP A 43 8.25 2.64 -3.19
CA ASP A 43 8.55 3.87 -3.93
C ASP A 43 7.27 4.72 -4.10
N ALA A 44 6.16 4.09 -4.51
CA ALA A 44 4.86 4.77 -4.61
C ALA A 44 4.37 5.33 -3.27
N LEU A 45 4.64 4.64 -2.15
CA LEU A 45 4.29 5.07 -0.82
C LEU A 45 5.06 6.34 -0.45
N ALA A 46 6.38 6.36 -0.66
CA ALA A 46 7.23 7.51 -0.36
C ALA A 46 6.79 8.76 -1.14
N ILE A 47 6.49 8.62 -2.43
CA ILE A 47 5.98 9.73 -3.25
C ILE A 47 4.63 10.22 -2.71
N ARG A 48 3.69 9.32 -2.40
CA ARG A 48 2.36 9.69 -1.89
C ARG A 48 2.41 10.37 -0.53
N GLU A 49 3.28 9.93 0.37
CA GLU A 49 3.48 10.58 1.67
C GLU A 49 4.03 11.99 1.50
N LYS A 50 5.03 12.16 0.63
CA LYS A 50 5.65 13.45 0.35
C LYS A 50 4.70 14.44 -0.33
N THR A 51 3.87 13.97 -1.25
CA THR A 51 3.03 14.83 -2.10
C THR A 51 1.64 15.07 -1.57
N LEU A 52 1.02 14.07 -0.95
CA LEU A 52 -0.38 14.11 -0.49
C LEU A 52 -0.49 14.21 1.04
N GLY A 53 0.62 13.95 1.75
CA GLY A 53 0.67 13.88 3.20
C GLY A 53 0.36 12.47 3.74
N GLU A 54 0.92 12.16 4.90
CA GLU A 54 0.90 10.82 5.51
C GLU A 54 -0.50 10.30 5.86
N ASN A 55 -1.48 11.19 6.06
CA ASN A 55 -2.86 10.83 6.40
C ASN A 55 -3.79 10.73 5.19
N HIS A 56 -3.26 10.82 3.96
CA HIS A 56 -4.09 10.79 2.77
C HIS A 56 -4.67 9.38 2.52
N PRO A 57 -5.93 9.21 2.06
CA PRO A 57 -6.52 7.91 1.76
C PRO A 57 -5.69 7.04 0.80
N ALA A 58 -4.99 7.66 -0.15
CA ALA A 58 -4.09 6.95 -1.07
C ALA A 58 -2.88 6.31 -0.34
N VAL A 59 -2.38 6.92 0.73
CA VAL A 59 -1.34 6.34 1.59
C VAL A 59 -1.88 5.08 2.27
N ALA A 60 -3.08 5.14 2.86
CA ALA A 60 -3.73 3.98 3.47
C ALA A 60 -3.98 2.83 2.49
N ALA A 61 -4.39 3.14 1.25
CA ALA A 61 -4.54 2.15 0.20
C ALA A 61 -3.21 1.47 -0.16
N THR A 62 -2.12 2.26 -0.27
CA THR A 62 -0.78 1.75 -0.60
C THR A 62 -0.23 0.85 0.51
N LEU A 63 -0.34 1.29 1.77
CA LEU A 63 0.06 0.53 2.95
C LEU A 63 -0.68 -0.82 3.03
N ASN A 64 -1.99 -0.83 2.78
CA ASN A 64 -2.76 -2.07 2.75
C ASN A 64 -2.28 -3.02 1.63
N ASN A 65 -2.02 -2.49 0.42
CA ASN A 65 -1.51 -3.32 -0.68
C ASN A 65 -0.12 -3.91 -0.36
N LEU A 66 0.78 -3.13 0.25
CA LEU A 66 2.07 -3.63 0.75
C LEU A 66 1.90 -4.74 1.79
N ALA A 67 0.99 -4.56 2.75
CA ALA A 67 0.69 -5.58 3.77
C ALA A 67 0.21 -6.90 3.13
N VAL A 68 -0.65 -6.82 2.11
CA VAL A 68 -1.11 -8.00 1.35
C VAL A 68 0.07 -8.70 0.66
N LEU A 69 0.97 -7.96 0.01
CA LEU A 69 2.15 -8.54 -0.65
C LEU A 69 3.09 -9.22 0.35
N TYR A 70 3.30 -8.64 1.53
CA TYR A 70 4.07 -9.28 2.59
C TYR A 70 3.36 -10.53 3.13
N GLY A 71 2.05 -10.49 3.34
CA GLY A 71 1.26 -11.66 3.71
C GLY A 71 1.38 -12.81 2.71
N LYS A 72 1.32 -12.52 1.40
CA LYS A 72 1.53 -13.53 0.33
C LYS A 72 2.92 -14.18 0.36
N ARG A 73 3.89 -13.55 1.02
CA ARG A 73 5.26 -14.07 1.22
C ARG A 73 5.48 -14.70 2.59
N GLY A 74 4.43 -14.85 3.41
CA GLY A 74 4.53 -15.32 4.80
C GLY A 74 5.17 -14.31 5.76
N LYS A 75 5.38 -13.06 5.32
CA LYS A 75 6.00 -11.97 6.09
C LYS A 75 4.97 -11.23 6.94
N TYR A 76 4.26 -11.97 7.79
CA TYR A 76 3.12 -11.42 8.54
C TYR A 76 3.55 -10.36 9.57
N LYS A 77 4.74 -10.52 10.17
CA LYS A 77 5.30 -9.56 11.13
C LYS A 77 5.60 -8.21 10.48
N GLU A 78 6.07 -8.20 9.22
CA GLU A 78 6.29 -6.98 8.45
C GLU A 78 4.98 -6.38 7.91
N ALA A 79 3.95 -7.20 7.67
CA ALA A 79 2.65 -6.75 7.19
C ALA A 79 1.80 -6.05 8.27
N GLU A 80 1.85 -6.54 9.52
CA GLU A 80 1.05 -6.05 10.63
C GLU A 80 1.17 -4.52 10.87
N PRO A 81 2.37 -3.91 11.00
CA PRO A 81 2.49 -2.47 11.24
C PRO A 81 1.93 -1.62 10.09
N LEU A 82 2.07 -2.09 8.84
CA LEU A 82 1.50 -1.40 7.68
C LEU A 82 -0.03 -1.44 7.71
N CYS A 83 -0.59 -2.60 8.07
CA CYS A 83 -2.02 -2.79 8.18
C CYS A 83 -2.62 -1.93 9.30
N LYS A 84 -1.94 -1.82 10.45
CA LYS A 84 -2.30 -0.93 11.57
C LYS A 84 -2.27 0.54 11.17
N ARG A 85 -1.19 1.00 10.55
CA ARG A 85 -1.10 2.39 10.09
C ARG A 85 -2.19 2.74 9.06
N ALA A 86 -2.50 1.82 8.16
CA ALA A 86 -3.59 2.00 7.20
C ALA A 86 -4.98 2.00 7.86
N LEU A 87 -5.15 1.34 9.00
CA LEU A 87 -6.37 1.39 9.81
C LEU A 87 -6.52 2.75 10.48
N GLU A 88 -5.47 3.23 11.16
CA GLU A 88 -5.45 4.53 11.83
C GLU A 88 -5.81 5.68 10.88
N ILE A 89 -5.25 5.66 9.66
CA ILE A 89 -5.59 6.65 8.63
C ILE A 89 -7.07 6.54 8.21
N ARG A 90 -7.58 5.32 7.97
CA ARG A 90 -8.98 5.14 7.57
C ARG A 90 -9.96 5.56 8.65
N GLU A 91 -9.69 5.23 9.91
CA GLU A 91 -10.51 5.68 11.04
C GLU A 91 -10.51 7.20 11.15
N LYS A 92 -9.35 7.84 10.98
CA LYS A 92 -9.23 9.31 11.03
C LYS A 92 -9.97 10.01 9.90
N VAL A 93 -9.95 9.46 8.69
CA VAL A 93 -10.53 10.11 7.51
C VAL A 93 -12.02 9.78 7.32
N LEU A 94 -12.42 8.54 7.58
CA LEU A 94 -13.76 8.02 7.26
C LEU A 94 -14.64 7.83 8.49
N GLY A 95 -14.07 7.82 9.69
CA GLY A 95 -14.74 7.43 10.92
C GLY A 95 -14.72 5.91 11.15
N LYS A 96 -14.85 5.51 12.42
CA LYS A 96 -14.69 4.12 12.87
C LYS A 96 -15.76 3.16 12.32
N ASP A 97 -16.95 3.66 12.03
CA ASP A 97 -18.09 2.85 11.56
C ASP A 97 -18.13 2.66 10.04
N HIS A 98 -17.15 3.22 9.31
CA HIS A 98 -17.13 3.12 7.86
C HIS A 98 -16.85 1.69 7.38
N PRO A 99 -17.53 1.17 6.33
CA PRO A 99 -17.33 -0.19 5.84
C PRO A 99 -15.88 -0.54 5.47
N ASP A 100 -15.09 0.44 5.02
CA ASP A 100 -13.67 0.22 4.71
C ASP A 100 -12.78 0.08 5.94
N VAL A 101 -13.19 0.61 7.10
CA VAL A 101 -12.53 0.32 8.39
C VAL A 101 -12.78 -1.14 8.78
N ALA A 102 -14.01 -1.65 8.61
CA ALA A 102 -14.33 -3.06 8.84
C ALA A 102 -13.51 -4.00 7.94
N LYS A 103 -13.36 -3.68 6.64
CA LYS A 103 -12.48 -4.43 5.74
C LYS A 103 -11.02 -4.43 6.21
N GLN A 104 -10.52 -3.30 6.70
CA GLN A 104 -9.17 -3.19 7.20
C GLN A 104 -8.96 -4.00 8.48
N LEU A 105 -9.93 -3.99 9.40
CA LEU A 105 -9.93 -4.82 10.60
C LEU A 105 -9.91 -6.31 10.27
N ASN A 106 -10.67 -6.75 9.26
CA ASN A 106 -10.62 -8.14 8.78
C ASN A 106 -9.22 -8.53 8.28
N ASN A 107 -8.55 -7.65 7.53
CA ASN A 107 -7.17 -7.90 7.08
C ASN A 107 -6.20 -8.02 8.26
N LEU A 108 -6.34 -7.16 9.27
CA LEU A 108 -5.53 -7.21 10.47
C LEU A 108 -5.76 -8.50 11.27
N ALA A 109 -7.02 -8.91 11.44
CA ALA A 109 -7.37 -10.16 12.10
C ALA A 109 -6.78 -11.39 11.39
N LEU A 110 -6.84 -11.42 10.05
CA LEU A 110 -6.22 -12.48 9.26
C LEU A 110 -4.70 -12.53 9.44
N LEU A 111 -4.03 -11.36 9.52
CA LEU A 111 -2.61 -11.29 9.80
C LEU A 111 -2.25 -11.78 11.21
N CYS A 112 -3.07 -11.50 12.22
CA CYS A 112 -2.89 -12.02 13.57
C CYS A 112 -3.09 -13.54 13.63
N GLN A 113 -4.15 -14.06 12.99
CA GLN A 113 -4.41 -15.49 12.89
C GLN A 113 -3.23 -16.25 12.26
N ASN A 114 -2.67 -15.73 11.15
CA ASN A 114 -1.51 -16.32 10.49
C ASN A 114 -0.23 -16.28 11.34
N GLN A 115 -0.19 -15.44 12.38
CA GLN A 115 0.89 -15.39 13.37
C GLN A 115 0.60 -16.23 14.61
N GLY A 116 -0.59 -16.84 14.74
CA GLY A 116 -1.01 -17.54 15.94
C GLY A 116 -1.28 -16.63 17.14
N LYS A 117 -1.70 -15.38 16.89
CA LYS A 117 -2.08 -14.39 17.90
C LYS A 117 -3.59 -14.21 17.96
#